data_AF-A0A9Y1BJM9-F1
#
_entry.id   AF-A0A9Y1BJM9-F1
#
_cell.length_a   1.000
_cell.length_b   1.000
_cell.length_c   1.000
_cell.angle_alpha   90.00
_cell.angle_beta   90.00
_cell.angle_gamma   90.00
#
_symmetry.space_group_name_H-M   'P 1'
#
loop_
_entity.id
_entity.type
_entity.pdbx_description
1 polymer ?
#
loop_
_entity_poly.entity_id
_entity_poly.type
_entity_poly.pdbx_seq_one_letter_code
_entity_poly.pdbx_strand_id
1 'polypeptide(L)'
;MHKEELADIIDVYLQARKDFLELVGETPENYRILIFLNPDLHISVNRVIESAGTPQAILTAEEVVHLQSARNNEYMPLGKETVFNSIPTLIYLSTPRYELTEEEKITLRIMIVHAFAHAYMNEKTESNNPKQLSRIYQLDVILKELFQNNAYKINEETNKQLMWTWQYYQDLISVIRLFVEAGVQDFYSPPEEARKYTLFNNFSIEVIKVLKERAKESRKKHLHDLIDEGFAFYIQRMHLDYLNKNKQVPKNLPKELKPFMAPPVGKISLFLVDKLKLAISEQIEKEKKESLSSEEIEKRLFDKLFSFRTDLEFLETFDWQELKNWVSEQKRAHSEKVLKDWHVTTTNFTDIWSVYAYGWTQLENYIKKIYRKKYSTFGQLMDDNPKIEFKGYLTVDEKKVYVFEINNEGVGLDQLVILHNHMALYREDFATILPAFADIIAFKKIRGMHVATLFAVHKISRKQPISPYNLPIVTRAVQVTKRKDAYKTELDEEKEKMEVERVDYTHLKKLSQPQRNAISYLIKEGMYYV
;
A
#
# COMPACT_ATOMS: atom_id res chain seq x y z
N MET A 1 -26.91 7.05 19.95
CA MET A 1 -26.40 5.69 20.24
C MET A 1 -26.25 5.59 21.74
N HIS A 2 -27.04 4.74 22.38
CA HIS A 2 -27.14 4.66 23.84
C HIS A 2 -26.02 3.79 24.41
N LYS A 3 -25.49 4.15 25.58
CA LYS A 3 -24.42 3.42 26.29
C LYS A 3 -24.79 1.96 26.58
N GLU A 4 -26.07 1.66 26.65
CA GLU A 4 -26.64 0.32 26.85
C GLU A 4 -26.42 -0.60 25.63
N GLU A 5 -26.38 -0.06 24.41
CA GLU A 5 -26.23 -0.84 23.17
C GLU A 5 -24.78 -1.34 22.95
N LEU A 6 -23.81 -0.85 23.74
CA LEU A 6 -22.39 -1.22 23.61
C LEU A 6 -21.84 -1.90 24.88
N ALA A 7 -22.70 -2.25 25.85
CA ALA A 7 -22.28 -2.78 27.14
C ALA A 7 -21.41 -4.05 27.00
N ASP A 8 -21.86 -5.01 26.20
CA ASP A 8 -21.12 -6.26 25.94
C ASP A 8 -19.72 -6.00 25.34
N ILE A 9 -19.62 -5.06 24.40
CA ILE A 9 -18.36 -4.71 23.74
C ILE A 9 -17.38 -4.07 24.74
N ILE A 10 -17.88 -3.18 25.60
CA ILE A 10 -17.08 -2.53 26.65
C ILE A 10 -16.60 -3.57 27.66
N ASP A 11 -17.46 -4.49 28.08
CA ASP A 11 -17.10 -5.54 29.03
C ASP A 11 -16.03 -6.47 28.46
N VAL A 12 -16.16 -6.89 27.19
CA VAL A 12 -15.15 -7.69 26.50
C VAL A 12 -13.81 -6.95 26.42
N TYR A 13 -13.83 -5.65 26.11
CA TYR A 13 -12.63 -4.81 26.10
C TYR A 13 -11.94 -4.77 27.48
N LEU A 14 -12.70 -4.57 28.56
CA LEU A 14 -12.16 -4.52 29.92
C LEU A 14 -11.55 -5.88 30.34
N GLN A 15 -12.20 -6.99 29.96
CA GLN A 15 -11.66 -8.33 30.18
C GLN A 15 -10.37 -8.57 29.39
N ALA A 16 -10.35 -8.22 28.10
CA ALA A 16 -9.14 -8.34 27.27
C ALA A 16 -7.97 -7.53 27.84
N ARG A 17 -8.23 -6.33 28.37
CA ARG A 17 -7.21 -5.50 29.02
C ARG A 17 -6.67 -6.14 30.30
N LYS A 18 -7.55 -6.72 31.12
CA LYS A 18 -7.15 -7.46 32.32
C LYS A 18 -6.30 -8.69 31.97
N ASP A 19 -6.70 -9.46 30.97
CA ASP A 19 -5.93 -10.63 30.53
C ASP A 19 -4.56 -10.22 30.04
N PHE A 20 -4.48 -9.17 29.22
CA PHE A 20 -3.21 -8.68 28.71
C PHE A 20 -2.27 -8.26 29.86
N LEU A 21 -2.81 -7.55 30.86
CA LEU A 21 -2.06 -7.17 32.06
C LEU A 21 -1.53 -8.41 32.82
N GLU A 22 -2.34 -9.46 32.94
CA GLU A 22 -1.93 -10.70 33.61
C GLU A 22 -0.85 -11.47 32.82
N LEU A 23 -0.92 -11.45 31.49
CA LEU A 23 0.01 -12.16 30.61
C LEU A 23 1.35 -11.44 30.42
N VAL A 24 1.33 -10.10 30.36
CA VAL A 24 2.49 -9.27 29.97
C VAL A 24 3.04 -8.46 31.14
N GLY A 25 2.24 -8.24 32.19
CA GLY A 25 2.61 -7.43 33.37
C GLY A 25 2.32 -5.93 33.22
N GLU A 26 2.08 -5.46 32.00
CA GLU A 26 1.64 -4.08 31.72
C GLU A 26 0.71 -4.04 30.49
N THR A 27 -0.02 -2.94 30.32
CA THR A 27 -0.95 -2.73 29.20
C THR A 27 -0.46 -1.60 28.29
N PRO A 28 -0.75 -1.67 26.96
CA PRO A 28 -0.51 -0.52 26.09
C PRO A 28 -1.40 0.66 26.50
N GLU A 29 -0.93 1.87 26.23
CA GLU A 29 -1.60 3.14 26.58
C GLU A 29 -1.84 4.08 25.38
N ASN A 30 -1.16 3.86 24.26
CA ASN A 30 -1.10 4.75 23.12
C ASN A 30 -1.72 4.13 21.86
N TYR A 31 -3.02 3.87 21.93
CA TYR A 31 -3.79 3.33 20.82
C TYR A 31 -5.19 3.94 20.73
N ARG A 32 -5.85 3.73 19.60
CA ARG A 32 -7.25 4.11 19.35
C ARG A 32 -7.96 2.94 18.70
N ILE A 33 -9.12 2.56 19.25
CA ILE A 33 -9.97 1.52 18.66
C ILE A 33 -11.16 2.18 17.98
N LEU A 34 -11.40 1.82 16.73
CA LEU A 34 -12.63 2.09 16.01
C LEU A 34 -13.34 0.77 15.72
N ILE A 35 -14.57 0.64 16.24
CA ILE A 35 -15.40 -0.54 16.05
C ILE A 35 -16.48 -0.22 15.01
N PHE A 36 -16.47 -0.99 13.91
CA PHE A 36 -17.45 -0.92 12.85
C PHE A 36 -18.62 -1.84 13.15
N LEU A 37 -19.81 -1.24 13.23
CA LEU A 37 -21.08 -1.96 13.32
C LEU A 37 -21.50 -2.54 11.96
N ASN A 38 -20.94 -2.01 10.86
CA ASN A 38 -21.07 -2.57 9.52
C ASN A 38 -19.71 -3.16 9.08
N PRO A 39 -19.56 -4.49 9.01
CA PRO A 39 -18.33 -5.15 8.59
C PRO A 39 -17.80 -4.73 7.21
N ASP A 40 -18.67 -4.33 6.28
CA ASP A 40 -18.25 -3.91 4.93
C ASP A 40 -17.38 -2.65 4.94
N LEU A 41 -17.62 -1.77 5.91
CA LEU A 41 -16.82 -0.57 6.12
C LEU A 41 -15.41 -0.93 6.62
N HIS A 42 -15.31 -1.95 7.47
CA HIS A 42 -14.03 -2.44 7.94
C HIS A 42 -13.19 -3.05 6.81
N ILE A 43 -13.79 -3.91 5.99
CA ILE A 43 -13.11 -4.52 4.82
C ILE A 43 -12.54 -3.43 3.91
N SER A 44 -13.30 -2.34 3.72
CA SER A 44 -12.86 -1.20 2.91
C SER A 44 -11.62 -0.54 3.49
N VAL A 45 -11.57 -0.32 4.81
CA VAL A 45 -10.40 0.26 5.50
C VAL A 45 -9.18 -0.65 5.41
N ASN A 46 -9.34 -1.97 5.65
CA ASN A 46 -8.24 -2.93 5.55
C ASN A 46 -7.58 -2.87 4.17
N ARG A 47 -8.40 -2.87 3.11
CA ARG A 47 -7.91 -2.84 1.74
C ARG A 47 -7.20 -1.55 1.36
N VAL A 48 -7.68 -0.42 1.87
CA VAL A 48 -7.00 0.87 1.67
C VAL A 48 -5.62 0.84 2.34
N ILE A 49 -5.52 0.31 3.56
CA ILE A 49 -4.25 0.14 4.26
C ILE A 49 -3.32 -0.81 3.50
N GLU A 50 -3.81 -1.98 3.07
CA GLU A 50 -3.02 -2.95 2.31
C GLU A 50 -2.53 -2.38 0.96
N SER A 51 -3.35 -1.58 0.28
CA SER A 51 -3.05 -1.05 -1.06
C SER A 51 -2.17 0.21 -1.04
N ALA A 52 -2.43 1.14 -0.13
CA ALA A 52 -1.84 2.48 -0.15
C ALA A 52 -1.09 2.86 1.15
N GLY A 53 -1.07 1.94 2.11
CA GLY A 53 -0.20 1.99 3.27
C GLY A 53 -0.73 2.81 4.45
N THR A 54 -1.85 3.53 4.32
CA THR A 54 -2.52 4.23 5.44
C THR A 54 -4.04 4.24 5.26
N PRO A 55 -4.84 4.33 6.34
CA PRO A 55 -6.30 4.38 6.24
C PRO A 55 -6.87 5.68 5.65
N GLN A 56 -6.04 6.73 5.50
CA GLN A 56 -6.44 8.01 4.93
C GLN A 56 -5.79 8.27 3.57
N ALA A 57 -5.08 7.27 3.03
CA ALA A 57 -4.42 7.41 1.75
C ALA A 57 -5.45 7.68 0.64
N ILE A 58 -5.10 8.63 -0.21
CA ILE A 58 -5.88 8.94 -1.41
C ILE A 58 -5.60 7.84 -2.45
N LEU A 59 -6.67 7.31 -3.05
CA LEU A 59 -6.64 6.22 -4.03
C LEU A 59 -7.13 6.72 -5.37
N THR A 60 -6.60 6.19 -6.46
CA THR A 60 -7.14 6.46 -7.79
C THR A 60 -8.49 5.75 -8.03
N ALA A 61 -9.25 6.16 -9.05
CA ALA A 61 -10.49 5.53 -9.49
C ALA A 61 -10.30 4.04 -9.82
N GLU A 62 -9.20 3.70 -10.47
CA GLU A 62 -8.89 2.32 -10.85
C GLU A 62 -8.59 1.49 -9.61
N GLU A 63 -7.81 2.00 -8.66
CA GLU A 63 -7.59 1.35 -7.37
C GLU A 63 -8.93 1.15 -6.64
N VAL A 64 -9.81 2.15 -6.62
CA VAL A 64 -11.15 2.01 -6.02
C VAL A 64 -11.97 0.94 -6.74
N VAL A 65 -11.96 0.86 -8.08
CA VAL A 65 -12.68 -0.16 -8.86
C VAL A 65 -12.10 -1.56 -8.59
N HIS A 66 -10.78 -1.70 -8.51
CA HIS A 66 -10.13 -2.95 -8.12
C HIS A 66 -10.52 -3.36 -6.70
N LEU A 67 -10.56 -2.41 -5.75
CA LEU A 67 -11.02 -2.67 -4.40
C LEU A 67 -12.51 -3.04 -4.34
N GLN A 68 -13.36 -2.43 -5.17
CA GLN A 68 -14.79 -2.75 -5.25
C GLN A 68 -15.04 -4.10 -5.91
N SER A 69 -14.35 -4.43 -7.00
CA SER A 69 -14.46 -5.73 -7.66
C SER A 69 -13.94 -6.86 -6.77
N ALA A 70 -12.84 -6.63 -6.04
CA ALA A 70 -12.38 -7.55 -5.00
C ALA A 70 -13.40 -7.70 -3.87
N ARG A 71 -14.32 -6.73 -3.66
CA ARG A 71 -15.35 -6.82 -2.60
C ARG A 71 -16.45 -7.78 -3.02
N ASN A 72 -16.70 -7.90 -4.32
CA ASN A 72 -17.66 -8.86 -4.83
C ASN A 72 -17.11 -10.30 -4.86
N ASN A 73 -15.79 -10.45 -4.73
CA ASN A 73 -15.08 -11.73 -4.73
C ASN A 73 -14.65 -12.14 -3.31
N GLU A 74 -15.46 -11.98 -2.27
CA GLU A 74 -15.00 -12.08 -0.86
C GLU A 74 -14.25 -13.38 -0.51
N TYR A 75 -12.92 -13.32 -0.57
CA TYR A 75 -12.00 -14.29 0.04
C TYR A 75 -11.47 -13.83 1.41
N MET A 76 -11.86 -12.63 1.87
CA MET A 76 -11.43 -12.11 3.18
C MET A 76 -12.38 -12.60 4.28
N PRO A 77 -11.86 -13.12 5.39
CA PRO A 77 -12.71 -13.53 6.51
C PRO A 77 -13.41 -12.30 7.12
N LEU A 78 -14.72 -12.38 7.29
CA LEU A 78 -15.62 -11.33 7.83
C LEU A 78 -15.33 -10.93 9.31
N GLY A 79 -14.18 -11.29 9.86
CA GLY A 79 -13.82 -11.12 11.28
C GLY A 79 -12.32 -10.97 11.51
N LYS A 80 -11.61 -10.25 10.62
CA LYS A 80 -10.20 -9.90 10.80
C LYS A 80 -10.11 -8.55 11.48
N GLU A 81 -9.27 -8.38 12.48
CA GLU A 81 -8.81 -7.06 12.95
C GLU A 81 -7.88 -6.44 11.91
N THR A 82 -7.92 -5.12 11.80
CA THR A 82 -6.93 -4.40 11.02
C THR A 82 -6.19 -3.47 11.96
N VAL A 83 -4.88 -3.67 12.07
CA VAL A 83 -4.03 -2.79 12.87
C VAL A 83 -3.16 -1.96 11.94
N PHE A 84 -3.24 -0.64 12.08
CA PHE A 84 -2.29 0.28 11.50
C PHE A 84 -1.26 0.65 12.59
N ASN A 85 -0.05 0.13 12.43
CA ASN A 85 1.01 0.12 13.44
C ASN A 85 1.72 1.48 13.63
N SER A 86 0.93 2.55 13.76
CA SER A 86 1.41 3.90 14.08
C SER A 86 1.47 4.16 15.59
N ILE A 87 1.84 5.38 15.96
CA ILE A 87 1.76 5.95 17.31
C ILE A 87 0.85 7.21 17.26
N PRO A 88 -0.37 7.19 17.85
CA PRO A 88 -1.03 6.03 18.46
C PRO A 88 -1.28 4.89 17.46
N THR A 89 -1.33 3.65 17.94
CA THR A 89 -1.73 2.50 17.10
C THR A 89 -3.22 2.62 16.78
N LEU A 90 -3.59 2.52 15.50
CA LEU A 90 -5.01 2.58 15.11
C LEU A 90 -5.50 1.15 14.89
N ILE A 91 -6.48 0.75 15.69
CA ILE A 91 -7.06 -0.58 15.67
C ILE A 91 -8.47 -0.46 15.10
N TYR A 92 -8.75 -1.25 14.07
CA TYR A 92 -10.04 -1.34 13.41
C TYR A 92 -10.60 -2.74 13.62
N LEU A 93 -11.82 -2.80 14.13
CA LEU A 93 -12.52 -4.05 14.44
C LEU A 93 -13.92 -3.99 13.85
N SER A 94 -14.49 -5.13 13.48
CA SER A 94 -15.89 -5.23 13.10
C SER A 94 -16.62 -6.13 14.07
N THR A 95 -17.78 -5.67 14.56
CA THR A 95 -18.68 -6.46 15.39
C THR A 95 -20.00 -6.61 14.63
N PRO A 96 -20.46 -7.84 14.33
CA PRO A 96 -21.62 -8.03 13.47
C PRO A 96 -22.94 -7.59 14.11
N ARG A 97 -22.99 -7.46 15.44
CA ARG A 97 -24.20 -7.19 16.24
C ARG A 97 -23.88 -6.43 17.53
N TYR A 98 -24.90 -5.80 18.11
CA TYR A 98 -24.82 -5.11 19.41
C TYR A 98 -24.81 -6.09 20.60
N GLU A 99 -25.67 -7.10 20.55
CA GLU A 99 -25.67 -8.21 21.51
C GLU A 99 -24.80 -9.33 20.98
N LEU A 100 -23.72 -9.64 21.72
CA LEU A 100 -22.74 -10.63 21.30
C LEU A 100 -23.08 -12.00 21.93
N THR A 101 -23.07 -13.04 21.12
CA THR A 101 -23.04 -14.42 21.63
C THR A 101 -21.74 -14.69 22.40
N GLU A 102 -21.70 -15.71 23.25
CA GLU A 102 -20.47 -16.06 23.99
C GLU A 102 -19.30 -16.41 23.06
N GLU A 103 -19.56 -17.03 21.91
CA GLU A 103 -18.52 -17.30 20.89
C GLU A 103 -17.97 -16.01 20.26
N GLU A 104 -18.84 -15.03 19.99
CA GLU A 104 -18.44 -13.71 19.47
C GLU A 104 -17.69 -12.89 20.52
N LYS A 105 -18.09 -12.97 21.81
CA LYS A 105 -17.37 -12.32 22.92
C LYS A 105 -15.95 -12.87 23.03
N ILE A 106 -15.78 -14.20 22.98
CA ILE A 106 -14.46 -14.83 23.03
C ILE A 106 -13.63 -14.46 21.80
N THR A 107 -14.24 -14.46 20.62
CA THR A 107 -13.59 -14.04 19.36
C THR A 107 -13.07 -12.62 19.47
N LEU A 108 -13.93 -11.67 19.85
CA LEU A 108 -13.57 -10.27 20.02
C LEU A 108 -12.50 -10.08 21.10
N ARG A 109 -12.58 -10.81 22.22
CA ARG A 109 -11.59 -10.77 23.30
C ARG A 109 -10.19 -11.15 22.79
N ILE A 110 -10.08 -12.22 22.01
CA ILE A 110 -8.80 -12.69 21.44
C ILE A 110 -8.28 -11.68 20.40
N MET A 111 -9.15 -11.14 19.54
CA MET A 111 -8.76 -10.11 18.56
C MET A 111 -8.25 -8.84 19.25
N ILE A 112 -8.89 -8.40 20.34
CA ILE A 112 -8.45 -7.24 21.12
C ILE A 112 -7.11 -7.51 21.79
N VAL A 113 -6.90 -8.69 22.39
CA VAL A 113 -5.59 -9.05 22.99
C VAL A 113 -4.47 -9.06 21.94
N HIS A 114 -4.74 -9.60 20.75
CA HIS A 114 -3.79 -9.56 19.64
C HIS A 114 -3.50 -8.12 19.18
N ALA A 115 -4.53 -7.28 19.05
CA ALA A 115 -4.36 -5.87 18.69
C ALA A 115 -3.62 -5.06 19.78
N PHE A 116 -3.81 -5.39 21.07
CA PHE A 116 -3.03 -4.84 22.16
C PHE A 116 -1.56 -5.25 22.09
N ALA A 117 -1.26 -6.47 21.62
CA ALA A 117 0.11 -6.89 21.43
C ALA A 117 0.82 -6.04 20.38
N HIS A 118 0.17 -5.73 19.26
CA HIS A 118 0.69 -4.75 18.29
C HIS A 118 0.87 -3.35 18.89
N ALA A 119 -0.14 -2.84 19.60
CA ALA A 119 -0.06 -1.53 20.24
C ALA A 119 1.12 -1.44 21.21
N TYR A 120 1.30 -2.48 22.02
CA TYR A 120 2.39 -2.59 22.98
C TYR A 120 3.75 -2.72 22.29
N MET A 121 3.87 -3.53 21.24
CA MET A 121 5.08 -3.60 20.41
C MET A 121 5.46 -2.24 19.84
N ASN A 122 4.48 -1.49 19.31
CA ASN A 122 4.70 -0.15 18.72
C ASN A 122 5.13 0.90 19.75
N GLU A 123 4.72 0.76 21.02
CA GLU A 123 5.15 1.63 22.11
C GLU A 123 6.57 1.35 22.58
N LYS A 124 7.00 0.08 22.55
CA LYS A 124 8.26 -0.38 23.16
C LYS A 124 9.42 -0.53 22.16
N THR A 125 9.12 -0.76 20.88
CA THR A 125 10.14 -1.06 19.85
C THR A 125 11.15 0.09 19.64
N GLU A 126 12.41 -0.28 19.40
CA GLU A 126 13.43 0.64 18.90
C GLU A 126 13.26 0.99 17.41
N SER A 127 12.40 0.28 16.69
CA SER A 127 12.13 0.54 15.27
C SER A 127 11.55 1.93 15.05
N ASN A 128 11.96 2.58 13.96
CA ASN A 128 11.35 3.84 13.55
C ASN A 128 9.99 3.64 12.84
N ASN A 129 9.61 2.39 12.51
CA ASN A 129 8.43 2.08 11.70
C ASN A 129 7.16 2.76 12.24
N PRO A 130 6.81 2.66 13.54
CA PRO A 130 5.59 3.26 14.03
C PRO A 130 5.57 4.79 13.96
N LYS A 131 6.71 5.44 14.26
CA LYS A 131 6.85 6.91 14.15
C LYS A 131 6.73 7.38 12.70
N GLN A 132 7.31 6.64 11.76
CA GLN A 132 7.23 6.93 10.34
C GLN A 132 5.80 6.76 9.82
N LEU A 133 5.10 5.68 10.23
CA LEU A 133 3.70 5.47 9.88
C LEU A 133 2.78 6.59 10.41
N SER A 134 2.98 7.07 11.65
CA SER A 134 2.26 8.25 12.17
C SER A 134 2.47 9.47 11.30
N ARG A 135 3.72 9.71 10.86
CA ARG A 135 4.04 10.87 10.04
C ARG A 135 3.40 10.78 8.65
N ILE A 136 3.44 9.62 8.02
CA ILE A 136 2.80 9.37 6.73
C ILE A 136 1.28 9.56 6.86
N TYR A 137 0.66 9.01 7.91
CA TYR A 137 -0.76 9.20 8.19
C TYR A 137 -1.14 10.69 8.33
N GLN A 138 -0.37 11.47 9.08
CA GLN A 138 -0.60 12.91 9.21
C GLN A 138 -0.51 13.63 7.87
N LEU A 139 0.46 13.28 7.03
CA LEU A 139 0.60 13.86 5.70
C LEU A 139 -0.59 13.48 4.79
N ASP A 140 -1.07 12.24 4.87
CA ASP A 140 -2.26 11.79 4.14
C ASP A 140 -3.54 12.52 4.60
N VAL A 141 -3.67 12.80 5.90
CA VAL A 141 -4.76 13.64 6.43
C VAL A 141 -4.69 15.06 5.86
N ILE A 142 -3.51 15.69 5.86
CA ILE A 142 -3.32 17.03 5.28
C ILE A 142 -3.71 17.04 3.79
N LEU A 143 -3.28 16.04 3.03
CA LEU A 143 -3.65 15.91 1.61
C LEU A 143 -5.17 15.82 1.43
N LYS A 144 -5.84 15.03 2.27
CA LYS A 144 -7.29 14.87 2.25
C LYS A 144 -8.03 16.16 2.59
N GLU A 145 -7.55 16.93 3.57
CA GLU A 145 -8.13 18.23 3.96
C GLU A 145 -7.94 19.28 2.86
N LEU A 146 -6.73 19.39 2.28
CA LEU A 146 -6.45 20.29 1.17
C LEU A 146 -7.41 20.01 -0.01
N PHE A 147 -7.61 18.74 -0.31
CA PHE A 147 -8.55 18.27 -1.31
C PHE A 147 -10.01 18.63 -0.98
N GLN A 148 -10.48 18.31 0.22
CA GLN A 148 -11.86 18.58 0.67
C GLN A 148 -12.20 20.07 0.54
N ASN A 149 -11.29 20.94 0.96
CA ASN A 149 -11.48 22.39 0.90
C ASN A 149 -11.58 22.91 -0.54
N ASN A 150 -10.76 22.39 -1.45
CA ASN A 150 -10.80 22.80 -2.87
C ASN A 150 -12.06 22.27 -3.57
N ALA A 151 -12.47 21.03 -3.30
CA ALA A 151 -13.70 20.47 -3.85
C ALA A 151 -14.95 21.24 -3.38
N TYR A 152 -14.99 21.61 -2.09
CA TYR A 152 -16.06 22.44 -1.53
C TYR A 152 -16.14 23.79 -2.22
N LYS A 153 -15.01 24.49 -2.35
CA LYS A 153 -14.95 25.84 -2.95
C LYS A 153 -15.41 25.86 -4.42
N ILE A 154 -15.05 24.86 -5.21
CA ILE A 154 -15.52 24.75 -6.61
C ILE A 154 -17.04 24.57 -6.66
N ASN A 155 -17.61 23.73 -5.78
CA ASN A 155 -19.06 23.55 -5.74
C ASN A 155 -19.80 24.83 -5.32
N GLU A 156 -19.21 25.60 -4.40
CA GLU A 156 -19.70 26.92 -4.00
C GLU A 156 -19.66 27.93 -5.16
N GLU A 157 -18.49 28.11 -5.79
CA GLU A 157 -18.30 29.06 -6.90
C GLU A 157 -19.17 28.74 -8.12
N THR A 158 -19.42 27.45 -8.39
CA THR A 158 -20.25 27.01 -9.52
C THR A 158 -21.74 26.95 -9.21
N ASN A 159 -22.16 27.18 -7.95
CA ASN A 159 -23.52 26.98 -7.44
C ASN A 159 -24.13 25.61 -7.86
N LYS A 160 -23.27 24.59 -8.02
CA LYS A 160 -23.64 23.25 -8.46
C LYS A 160 -22.81 22.23 -7.71
N GLN A 161 -23.45 21.15 -7.26
CA GLN A 161 -22.72 20.00 -6.73
C GLN A 161 -22.17 19.18 -7.90
N LEU A 162 -20.91 19.41 -8.25
CA LEU A 162 -20.21 18.69 -9.29
C LEU A 162 -19.63 17.40 -8.70
N MET A 163 -20.37 16.30 -8.82
CA MET A 163 -19.99 14.98 -8.27
C MET A 163 -18.62 14.48 -8.77
N TRP A 164 -18.18 14.92 -9.95
CA TRP A 164 -16.89 14.53 -10.52
C TRP A 164 -15.70 15.25 -9.86
N THR A 165 -15.90 16.39 -9.19
CA THR A 165 -14.80 17.19 -8.62
C THR A 165 -14.02 16.41 -7.56
N TRP A 166 -14.73 15.63 -6.74
CA TRP A 166 -14.10 14.77 -5.73
C TRP A 166 -13.15 13.75 -6.39
N GLN A 167 -13.70 12.97 -7.32
CA GLN A 167 -12.96 11.93 -8.03
C GLN A 167 -11.76 12.49 -8.80
N TYR A 168 -11.95 13.63 -9.44
CA TYR A 168 -10.93 14.31 -10.22
C TYR A 168 -9.68 14.67 -9.39
N TYR A 169 -9.85 15.32 -8.22
CA TYR A 169 -8.71 15.66 -7.35
C TYR A 169 -8.08 14.43 -6.72
N GLN A 170 -8.90 13.44 -6.37
CA GLN A 170 -8.44 12.17 -5.83
C GLN A 170 -7.51 11.45 -6.83
N ASP A 171 -7.88 11.39 -8.11
CA ASP A 171 -7.03 10.87 -9.18
C ASP A 171 -5.78 11.72 -9.39
N LEU A 172 -5.93 13.06 -9.44
CA LEU A 172 -4.82 13.98 -9.62
C LEU A 172 -3.73 13.77 -8.55
N ILE A 173 -4.09 13.81 -7.26
CA ILE A 173 -3.13 13.69 -6.16
C ILE A 173 -2.48 12.31 -6.16
N SER A 174 -3.25 11.26 -6.43
CA SER A 174 -2.74 9.89 -6.45
C SER A 174 -1.72 9.67 -7.57
N VAL A 175 -1.96 10.27 -8.76
CA VAL A 175 -1.00 10.23 -9.85
C VAL A 175 0.24 11.07 -9.51
N ILE A 176 0.07 12.30 -9.03
CA ILE A 176 1.18 13.15 -8.58
C ILE A 176 2.04 12.41 -7.53
N ARG A 177 1.42 11.72 -6.56
CA ARG A 177 2.12 10.92 -5.54
C ARG A 177 3.07 9.93 -6.18
N LEU A 178 2.58 9.15 -7.15
CA LEU A 178 3.39 8.11 -7.78
C LEU A 178 4.55 8.68 -8.60
N PHE A 179 4.37 9.83 -9.24
CA PHE A 179 5.46 10.52 -9.94
C PHE A 179 6.50 11.08 -8.98
N VAL A 180 6.07 11.66 -7.86
CA VAL A 180 6.95 12.16 -6.80
C VAL A 180 7.73 11.00 -6.17
N GLU A 181 7.05 9.89 -5.87
CA GLU A 181 7.68 8.66 -5.34
C GLU A 181 8.68 8.04 -6.33
N ALA A 182 8.43 8.17 -7.64
CA ALA A 182 9.36 7.77 -8.70
C ALA A 182 10.52 8.75 -8.92
N GLY A 183 10.61 9.82 -8.12
CA GLY A 183 11.70 10.79 -8.18
C GLY A 183 11.58 11.82 -9.31
N VAL A 184 10.39 11.99 -9.90
CA VAL A 184 10.14 13.06 -10.88
C VAL A 184 9.91 14.35 -10.12
N GLN A 185 10.91 15.24 -10.12
CA GLN A 185 10.84 16.48 -9.33
C GLN A 185 10.31 17.68 -10.12
N ASP A 186 10.35 17.61 -11.47
CA ASP A 186 10.15 18.74 -12.39
C ASP A 186 8.87 18.65 -13.24
N PHE A 187 7.90 17.79 -12.91
CA PHE A 187 6.70 17.64 -13.73
C PHE A 187 5.74 18.84 -13.64
N TYR A 188 5.88 19.69 -12.62
CA TYR A 188 5.14 20.93 -12.44
C TYR A 188 5.95 21.91 -11.60
N SER A 189 6.35 23.05 -12.19
CA SER A 189 7.05 24.15 -11.50
C SER A 189 6.50 25.49 -12.01
N PRO A 190 5.34 25.93 -11.51
CA PRO A 190 4.80 27.24 -11.87
C PRO A 190 5.80 28.33 -11.42
N PRO A 191 6.12 29.32 -12.28
CA PRO A 191 6.98 30.43 -11.88
C PRO A 191 6.39 31.14 -10.65
N GLU A 192 7.23 31.73 -9.79
CA GLU A 192 6.76 32.34 -8.53
C GLU A 192 5.63 33.38 -8.74
N GLU A 193 5.64 34.06 -9.88
CA GLU A 193 4.59 34.99 -10.29
C GLU A 193 3.23 34.29 -10.44
N ALA A 194 3.20 33.06 -10.96
CA ALA A 194 1.99 32.27 -11.18
C ALA A 194 1.22 31.95 -9.88
N ARG A 195 1.86 32.06 -8.70
CA ARG A 195 1.23 31.89 -7.38
C ARG A 195 0.19 32.97 -7.06
N LYS A 196 0.32 34.15 -7.68
CA LYS A 196 -0.57 35.30 -7.43
C LYS A 196 -1.91 35.19 -8.16
N TYR A 197 -2.04 34.28 -9.12
CA TYR A 197 -3.14 34.30 -10.08
C TYR A 197 -4.23 33.28 -9.79
N THR A 198 -3.95 32.15 -9.11
CA THR A 198 -5.01 31.18 -8.75
C THR A 198 -4.77 30.46 -7.42
N LEU A 199 -5.87 30.20 -6.69
CA LEU A 199 -5.92 29.28 -5.54
C LEU A 199 -5.46 27.87 -5.92
N PHE A 200 -5.69 27.49 -7.17
CA PHE A 200 -5.34 26.20 -7.72
C PHE A 200 -3.81 25.97 -7.78
N ASN A 201 -3.04 26.93 -8.28
CA ASN A 201 -1.56 26.82 -8.30
C ASN A 201 -1.00 26.67 -6.89
N ASN A 202 -1.58 27.39 -5.93
CA ASN A 202 -1.20 27.28 -4.52
C ASN A 202 -1.53 25.89 -3.96
N PHE A 203 -2.69 25.33 -4.29
CA PHE A 203 -3.04 23.95 -3.96
C PHE A 203 -2.05 22.94 -4.55
N SER A 204 -1.74 23.00 -5.85
CA SER A 204 -0.81 22.05 -6.49
C SER A 204 0.60 22.12 -5.90
N ILE A 205 1.12 23.32 -5.62
CA ILE A 205 2.43 23.48 -4.97
C ILE A 205 2.43 22.84 -3.58
N GLU A 206 1.41 23.10 -2.77
CA GLU A 206 1.34 22.54 -1.42
C GLU A 206 1.16 21.02 -1.45
N VAL A 207 0.32 20.48 -2.35
CA VAL A 207 0.17 19.03 -2.55
C VAL A 207 1.51 18.38 -2.90
N ILE A 208 2.25 18.94 -3.88
CA ILE A 208 3.55 18.40 -4.29
C ILE A 208 4.55 18.43 -3.14
N LYS A 209 4.58 19.52 -2.36
CA LYS A 209 5.44 19.65 -1.19
C LYS A 209 5.11 18.60 -0.13
N VAL A 210 3.84 18.42 0.20
CA VAL A 210 3.39 17.39 1.16
C VAL A 210 3.72 15.98 0.66
N LEU A 211 3.51 15.71 -0.62
CA LEU A 211 3.86 14.42 -1.24
C LEU A 211 5.37 14.14 -1.27
N LYS A 212 6.21 15.16 -1.49
CA LYS A 212 7.68 15.04 -1.42
C LYS A 212 8.12 14.62 -0.02
N GLU A 213 7.58 15.26 1.01
CA GLU A 213 7.85 14.85 2.40
C GLU A 213 7.29 13.45 2.69
N ARG A 214 6.09 13.12 2.21
CA ARG A 214 5.49 11.78 2.37
C ARG A 214 6.37 10.69 1.77
N ALA A 215 6.86 10.89 0.53
CA ALA A 215 7.74 9.94 -0.14
C ALA A 215 9.06 9.75 0.63
N LYS A 216 9.62 10.82 1.17
CA LYS A 216 10.85 10.79 2.00
C LYS A 216 10.64 9.98 3.28
N GLU A 217 9.53 10.18 3.98
CA GLU A 217 9.22 9.44 5.22
C GLU A 217 8.90 7.96 4.92
N SER A 218 8.12 7.67 3.87
CA SER A 218 7.86 6.29 3.42
C SER A 218 9.14 5.50 3.15
N ARG A 219 10.13 6.13 2.49
CA ARG A 219 11.40 5.46 2.18
C ARG A 219 12.27 5.16 3.41
N LYS A 220 12.13 5.92 4.49
CA LYS A 220 12.88 5.72 5.77
C LYS A 220 12.28 4.66 6.67
N LYS A 221 11.02 4.26 6.42
CA LYS A 221 10.29 3.29 7.23
C LYS A 221 11.07 1.99 7.31
N HIS A 222 11.41 1.55 8.52
CA HIS A 222 11.99 0.23 8.74
C HIS A 222 11.03 -0.88 8.32
N LEU A 223 11.58 -1.98 7.79
CA LEU A 223 10.84 -3.23 7.61
C LEU A 223 10.71 -3.91 8.97
N HIS A 224 9.50 -4.19 9.42
CA HIS A 224 9.24 -4.65 10.79
C HIS A 224 7.97 -5.52 10.87
N ASP A 225 7.56 -6.11 9.75
CA ASP A 225 6.28 -6.82 9.65
C ASP A 225 6.38 -8.19 10.34
N LEU A 226 7.53 -8.88 10.27
CA LEU A 226 7.70 -10.22 10.89
C LEU A 226 7.80 -10.14 12.40
N ILE A 227 8.56 -9.17 12.92
CA ILE A 227 8.76 -9.06 14.38
C ILE A 227 7.43 -8.70 15.05
N ASP A 228 6.71 -7.75 14.46
CA ASP A 228 5.43 -7.24 14.98
C ASP A 228 4.35 -8.32 14.97
N GLU A 229 4.14 -9.00 13.84
CA GLU A 229 3.23 -10.14 13.73
C GLU A 229 3.66 -11.29 14.64
N GLY A 230 4.97 -11.58 14.72
CA GLY A 230 5.50 -12.64 15.58
C GLY A 230 5.18 -12.41 17.05
N PHE A 231 5.39 -11.19 17.54
CA PHE A 231 5.04 -10.81 18.91
C PHE A 231 3.54 -10.93 19.16
N ALA A 232 2.70 -10.41 18.25
CA ALA A 232 1.26 -10.45 18.40
C ALA A 232 0.67 -11.86 18.41
N PHE A 233 1.15 -12.75 17.53
CA PHE A 233 0.76 -14.16 17.53
C PHE A 233 1.30 -14.93 18.74
N TYR A 234 2.45 -14.56 19.28
CA TYR A 234 3.00 -15.16 20.50
C TYR A 234 2.13 -14.84 21.72
N ILE A 235 1.76 -13.58 21.92
CA ILE A 235 0.84 -13.16 22.99
C ILE A 235 -0.54 -13.79 22.81
N GLN A 236 -1.06 -13.84 21.58
CA GLN A 236 -2.32 -14.51 21.27
C GLN A 236 -2.31 -15.99 21.69
N ARG A 237 -1.20 -16.71 21.44
CA ARG A 237 -1.06 -18.10 21.88
C ARG A 237 -1.03 -18.21 23.41
N MET A 238 -0.29 -17.35 24.10
CA MET A 238 -0.28 -17.32 25.57
C MET A 238 -1.69 -17.09 26.14
N HIS A 239 -2.46 -16.20 25.52
CA HIS A 239 -3.84 -15.92 25.90
C HIS A 239 -4.76 -17.13 25.72
N LEU A 240 -4.65 -17.83 24.59
CA LEU A 240 -5.39 -19.07 24.37
C LEU A 240 -5.06 -20.13 25.41
N ASP A 241 -3.78 -20.30 25.76
CA ASP A 241 -3.36 -21.24 26.79
C ASP A 241 -3.91 -20.85 28.17
N TYR A 242 -3.94 -19.56 28.49
CA TYR A 242 -4.55 -19.02 29.70
C TYR A 242 -6.06 -19.30 29.77
N LEU A 243 -6.80 -18.96 28.70
CA LEU A 243 -8.24 -19.21 28.64
C LEU A 243 -8.56 -20.71 28.70
N ASN A 244 -7.75 -21.56 28.07
CA ASN A 244 -7.90 -23.02 28.10
C ASN A 244 -7.74 -23.57 29.53
N LYS A 245 -6.70 -23.13 30.26
CA LYS A 245 -6.49 -23.51 31.67
C LYS A 245 -7.69 -23.12 32.54
N ASN A 246 -8.27 -21.96 32.27
CA ASN A 246 -9.44 -21.43 32.97
C ASN A 246 -10.79 -22.00 32.45
N LYS A 247 -10.77 -22.94 31.51
CA LYS A 247 -11.96 -23.55 30.88
C LYS A 247 -12.91 -22.50 30.25
N GLN A 248 -12.36 -21.40 29.76
CA GLN A 248 -13.09 -20.29 29.14
C GLN A 248 -13.15 -20.40 27.61
N VAL A 249 -12.40 -21.30 26.99
CA VAL A 249 -12.46 -21.55 25.54
C VAL A 249 -13.49 -22.65 25.24
N PRO A 250 -14.34 -22.51 24.22
CA PRO A 250 -15.25 -23.57 23.80
C PRO A 250 -14.45 -24.79 23.31
N LYS A 251 -15.03 -26.00 23.40
CA LYS A 251 -14.36 -27.24 22.94
C LYS A 251 -13.87 -27.17 21.48
N ASN A 252 -14.56 -26.40 20.64
CA ASN A 252 -14.16 -26.11 19.27
C ASN A 252 -13.96 -24.60 19.13
N LEU A 253 -12.83 -24.19 18.55
CA LEU A 253 -12.61 -22.78 18.24
C LEU A 253 -13.70 -22.26 17.27
N PRO A 254 -14.29 -21.08 17.55
CA PRO A 254 -15.18 -20.37 16.64
C PRO A 254 -14.66 -20.35 15.20
N LYS A 255 -15.58 -20.47 14.23
CA LYS A 255 -15.23 -20.56 12.81
C LYS A 255 -14.52 -19.29 12.34
N GLU A 256 -14.93 -18.15 12.86
CA GLU A 256 -14.47 -16.80 12.58
C GLU A 256 -13.01 -16.59 13.04
N LEU A 257 -12.58 -17.28 14.11
CA LEU A 257 -11.21 -17.23 14.60
C LEU A 257 -10.23 -18.03 13.73
N LYS A 258 -10.68 -19.07 13.01
CA LYS A 258 -9.76 -19.96 12.29
C LYS A 258 -8.88 -19.21 11.29
N PRO A 259 -9.43 -18.39 10.37
CA PRO A 259 -8.63 -17.63 9.39
C PRO A 259 -7.70 -16.62 10.07
N PHE A 260 -8.18 -15.95 11.11
CA PHE A 260 -7.40 -15.01 11.91
C PHE A 260 -6.22 -15.69 12.63
N MET A 261 -6.38 -16.92 13.08
CA MET A 261 -5.32 -17.66 13.80
C MET A 261 -4.23 -18.26 12.89
N ALA A 262 -4.34 -18.16 11.57
CA ALA A 262 -3.37 -18.79 10.67
C ALA A 262 -3.01 -18.00 9.39
N PRO A 263 -2.85 -16.66 9.39
CA PRO A 263 -2.20 -16.01 8.26
C PRO A 263 -0.77 -16.56 8.08
N PRO A 264 -0.25 -16.69 6.84
CA PRO A 264 1.08 -17.24 6.59
C PRO A 264 2.18 -16.47 7.33
N VAL A 265 2.08 -15.14 7.34
CA VAL A 265 3.00 -14.26 8.06
C VAL A 265 2.97 -14.52 9.56
N GLY A 266 1.78 -14.62 10.18
CA GLY A 266 1.65 -14.96 11.60
C GLY A 266 2.21 -16.34 11.94
N LYS A 267 1.98 -17.35 11.07
CA LYS A 267 2.51 -18.71 11.27
C LYS A 267 4.03 -18.76 11.27
N ILE A 268 4.68 -18.19 10.26
CA ILE A 268 6.15 -18.21 10.23
C ILE A 268 6.73 -17.34 11.34
N SER A 269 6.13 -16.18 11.61
CA SER A 269 6.67 -15.22 12.57
C SER A 269 6.59 -15.77 14.00
N LEU A 270 5.47 -16.39 14.37
CA LEU A 270 5.35 -17.13 15.64
C LEU A 270 6.42 -18.23 15.75
N PHE A 271 6.61 -19.01 14.70
CA PHE A 271 7.62 -20.08 14.69
C PHE A 271 9.04 -19.52 14.90
N LEU A 272 9.37 -18.40 14.28
CA LEU A 272 10.67 -17.75 14.47
C LEU A 272 10.83 -17.17 15.88
N VAL A 273 9.77 -16.60 16.46
CA VAL A 273 9.77 -16.17 17.87
C VAL A 273 9.97 -17.36 18.81
N ASP A 274 9.37 -18.52 18.53
CA ASP A 274 9.60 -19.74 19.30
C ASP A 274 11.05 -20.23 19.21
N LYS A 275 11.64 -20.17 18.02
CA LYS A 275 13.06 -20.49 17.82
C LYS A 275 13.96 -19.52 18.58
N LEU A 276 13.63 -18.23 18.59
CA LEU A 276 14.34 -17.24 19.38
C LEU A 276 14.22 -17.52 20.89
N LYS A 277 13.01 -17.84 21.38
CA LYS A 277 12.79 -18.22 22.79
C LYS A 277 13.64 -19.41 23.18
N LEU A 278 13.68 -20.46 22.35
CA LEU A 278 14.51 -21.64 22.58
C LEU A 278 16.00 -21.30 22.63
N ALA A 279 16.50 -20.50 21.68
CA ALA A 279 17.90 -20.06 21.65
C ALA A 279 18.28 -19.27 22.92
N ILE A 280 17.38 -18.39 23.39
CA ILE A 280 17.56 -17.65 24.66
C ILE A 280 17.64 -18.63 25.84
N SER A 281 16.73 -19.61 25.93
CA SER A 281 16.76 -20.62 26.99
C SER A 281 18.06 -21.42 27.00
N GLU A 282 18.50 -21.92 25.84
CA GLU A 282 19.74 -22.70 25.71
C GLU A 282 21.00 -21.90 26.06
N GLN A 283 21.05 -20.62 25.66
CA GLN A 283 22.17 -19.74 26.01
C GLN A 283 22.28 -19.57 27.53
N ILE A 284 21.14 -19.43 28.20
CA ILE A 284 21.09 -19.21 29.64
C ILE A 284 21.47 -20.48 30.41
N GLU A 285 20.98 -21.64 29.99
CA GLU A 285 21.37 -22.93 30.58
C GLU A 285 22.89 -23.11 30.55
N LYS A 286 23.55 -22.65 29.48
CA LYS A 286 25.03 -22.66 29.35
C LYS A 286 25.72 -21.63 30.26
N GLU A 287 25.16 -20.44 30.43
CA GLU A 287 25.78 -19.34 31.18
C GLU A 287 25.61 -19.45 32.71
N LYS A 288 24.45 -19.88 33.20
CA LYS A 288 24.09 -19.76 34.63
C LYS A 288 24.02 -21.07 35.42
N LYS A 289 24.02 -22.24 34.77
CA LYS A 289 23.82 -23.55 35.44
C LYS A 289 22.59 -23.62 36.38
N GLU A 290 21.60 -22.75 36.20
CA GLU A 290 20.33 -22.74 36.92
C GLU A 290 19.18 -22.56 35.93
N SER A 291 18.06 -23.24 36.17
CA SER A 291 16.83 -23.09 35.40
C SER A 291 16.12 -21.79 35.79
N LEU A 292 16.03 -20.81 34.88
CA LEU A 292 15.21 -19.61 35.12
C LEU A 292 13.72 -19.95 35.13
N SER A 293 12.92 -19.07 35.73
CA SER A 293 11.46 -19.16 35.62
C SER A 293 11.00 -18.83 34.19
N SER A 294 9.83 -19.33 33.79
CA SER A 294 9.23 -19.02 32.47
C SER A 294 9.06 -17.51 32.26
N GLU A 295 8.76 -16.77 33.32
CA GLU A 295 8.56 -15.32 33.29
C GLU A 295 9.84 -14.58 32.94
N GLU A 296 11.00 -15.01 33.46
CA GLU A 296 12.29 -14.39 33.15
C GLU A 296 12.71 -14.62 31.70
N ILE A 297 12.42 -15.80 31.15
CA ILE A 297 12.67 -16.13 29.74
C ILE A 297 11.79 -15.24 28.85
N GLU A 298 10.51 -15.08 29.21
CA GLU A 298 9.56 -14.24 28.47
C GLU A 298 9.96 -12.77 28.50
N LYS A 299 10.37 -12.26 29.66
CA LYS A 299 10.89 -10.89 29.76
C LYS A 299 12.10 -10.67 28.84
N ARG A 300 13.06 -11.60 28.83
CA ARG A 300 14.24 -11.51 27.93
C ARG A 300 13.85 -11.61 26.46
N LEU A 301 12.89 -12.46 26.12
CA LEU A 301 12.36 -12.56 24.77
C LEU A 301 11.74 -11.23 24.33
N PHE A 302 10.92 -10.61 25.17
CA PHE A 302 10.28 -9.33 24.89
C PHE A 302 11.31 -8.22 24.73
N ASP A 303 12.24 -8.08 25.68
CA ASP A 303 13.34 -7.12 25.60
C ASP A 303 14.15 -7.29 24.30
N LYS A 304 14.40 -8.55 23.90
CA LYS A 304 15.11 -8.85 22.66
C LYS A 304 14.31 -8.47 21.42
N LEU A 305 13.01 -8.79 21.39
CA LEU A 305 12.12 -8.42 20.28
C LEU A 305 12.02 -6.89 20.13
N PHE A 306 11.86 -6.16 21.23
CA PHE A 306 11.82 -4.69 21.22
C PHE A 306 13.12 -4.05 20.74
N SER A 307 14.26 -4.71 20.97
CA SER A 307 15.56 -4.22 20.52
C SER A 307 15.80 -4.32 19.02
N PHE A 308 15.07 -5.19 18.30
CA PHE A 308 15.22 -5.31 16.86
C PHE A 308 14.59 -4.11 16.16
N ARG A 309 15.41 -3.37 15.41
CA ARG A 309 14.95 -2.20 14.66
C ARG A 309 14.31 -2.61 13.35
N THR A 310 14.73 -3.74 12.79
CA THR A 310 14.30 -4.21 11.47
C THR A 310 14.19 -5.73 11.42
N ASP A 311 13.31 -6.23 10.54
CA ASP A 311 13.17 -7.65 10.22
C ASP A 311 14.50 -8.27 9.75
N LEU A 312 15.42 -7.48 9.17
CA LEU A 312 16.75 -7.95 8.82
C LEU A 312 17.54 -8.39 10.06
N GLU A 313 17.59 -7.54 11.09
CA GLU A 313 18.31 -7.83 12.33
C GLU A 313 17.73 -9.06 13.03
N PHE A 314 16.40 -9.20 12.99
CA PHE A 314 15.72 -10.39 13.52
C PHE A 314 16.05 -11.65 12.72
N LEU A 315 15.97 -11.60 11.39
CA LEU A 315 16.25 -12.78 10.58
C LEU A 315 17.73 -13.19 10.62
N GLU A 316 18.66 -12.25 10.82
CA GLU A 316 20.10 -12.50 10.95
C GLU A 316 20.49 -13.25 12.23
N THR A 317 19.57 -13.44 13.19
CA THR A 317 19.82 -14.35 14.32
C THR A 317 19.84 -15.81 13.91
N PHE A 318 19.37 -16.13 12.70
CA PHE A 318 19.26 -17.50 12.19
C PHE A 318 20.13 -17.72 10.96
N ASP A 319 20.55 -18.97 10.75
CA ASP A 319 21.20 -19.36 9.51
C ASP A 319 20.22 -19.35 8.33
N TRP A 320 20.70 -18.92 7.17
CA TRP A 320 19.87 -18.83 5.96
C TRP A 320 19.31 -20.19 5.52
N GLN A 321 20.13 -21.23 5.56
CA GLN A 321 19.75 -22.55 5.08
C GLN A 321 18.69 -23.16 5.99
N GLU A 322 18.82 -22.96 7.29
CA GLU A 322 17.79 -23.31 8.28
C GLU A 322 16.50 -22.53 8.04
N LEU A 323 16.58 -21.20 7.93
CA LEU A 323 15.43 -20.33 7.68
C LEU A 323 14.66 -20.76 6.43
N LYS A 324 15.38 -21.02 5.33
CA LYS A 324 14.77 -21.50 4.07
C LYS A 324 14.06 -22.84 4.25
N ASN A 325 14.67 -23.78 4.97
CA ASN A 325 14.08 -25.08 5.25
C ASN A 325 12.82 -24.92 6.12
N TRP A 326 12.90 -24.14 7.20
CA TRP A 326 11.77 -23.88 8.09
C TRP A 326 10.60 -23.22 7.39
N VAL A 327 10.83 -22.22 6.53
CA VAL A 327 9.74 -21.60 5.74
C VAL A 327 9.04 -22.65 4.86
N SER A 328 9.81 -23.53 4.22
CA SER A 328 9.26 -24.59 3.36
C SER A 328 8.47 -25.63 4.18
N GLU A 329 8.98 -26.01 5.35
CA GLU A 329 8.32 -26.93 6.27
C GLU A 329 7.02 -26.34 6.82
N GLN A 330 7.04 -25.08 7.28
CA GLN A 330 5.86 -24.39 7.80
C GLN A 330 4.79 -24.22 6.71
N LYS A 331 5.18 -23.90 5.48
CA LYS A 331 4.26 -23.87 4.34
C LYS A 331 3.61 -25.22 4.11
N ARG A 332 4.38 -26.32 4.13
CA ARG A 332 3.84 -27.67 3.93
C ARG A 332 2.88 -28.06 5.05
N ALA A 333 3.30 -27.90 6.30
CA ALA A 333 2.49 -28.21 7.48
C ALA A 333 1.21 -27.37 7.52
N HIS A 334 1.30 -26.09 7.17
CA HIS A 334 0.14 -25.21 7.08
C HIS A 334 -0.82 -25.65 5.96
N SER A 335 -0.30 -25.99 4.77
CA SER A 335 -1.09 -26.57 3.67
C SER A 335 -1.89 -27.80 4.12
N GLU A 336 -1.20 -28.75 4.75
CA GLU A 336 -1.79 -30.01 5.24
C GLU A 336 -2.87 -29.73 6.29
N LYS A 337 -2.62 -28.80 7.21
CA LYS A 337 -3.58 -28.41 8.25
C LYS A 337 -4.82 -27.76 7.66
N VAL A 338 -4.67 -26.80 6.75
CA VAL A 338 -5.81 -26.14 6.09
C VAL A 338 -6.65 -27.19 5.36
N LEU A 339 -6.02 -28.03 4.52
CA LEU A 339 -6.68 -29.14 3.81
C LEU A 339 -7.46 -30.09 4.72
N LYS A 340 -6.87 -30.49 5.86
CA LYS A 340 -7.48 -31.44 6.78
C LYS A 340 -8.58 -30.83 7.66
N ASP A 341 -8.34 -29.64 8.21
CA ASP A 341 -9.18 -29.11 9.30
C ASP A 341 -10.23 -28.12 8.78
N TRP A 342 -10.01 -27.52 7.61
CA TRP A 342 -10.82 -26.40 7.10
C TRP A 342 -11.58 -26.72 5.82
N HIS A 343 -11.09 -27.64 4.97
CA HIS A 343 -11.83 -28.10 3.78
C HIS A 343 -12.83 -29.24 4.05
N VAL A 344 -12.81 -29.85 5.25
CA VAL A 344 -13.78 -30.91 5.62
C VAL A 344 -15.18 -30.34 5.90
N THR A 345 -15.33 -29.02 6.06
CA THR A 345 -16.62 -28.34 6.10
C THR A 345 -17.06 -27.93 4.68
N THR A 346 -18.15 -28.52 4.18
CA THR A 346 -18.83 -28.30 2.89
C THR A 346 -19.36 -26.86 2.68
N THR A 347 -18.50 -25.86 2.76
CA THR A 347 -18.76 -24.46 2.36
C THR A 347 -17.50 -23.89 1.70
N ASN A 348 -17.59 -22.76 1.02
CA ASN A 348 -16.63 -22.02 0.15
C ASN A 348 -15.14 -21.88 0.59
N PHE A 349 -14.60 -22.71 1.47
CA PHE A 349 -13.22 -22.70 1.95
C PHE A 349 -12.20 -23.26 0.96
N THR A 350 -12.64 -24.01 -0.07
CA THR A 350 -11.81 -24.40 -1.24
C THR A 350 -11.13 -23.20 -1.90
N ASP A 351 -11.78 -22.04 -1.83
CA ASP A 351 -11.40 -20.80 -2.48
C ASP A 351 -10.31 -20.03 -1.73
N ILE A 352 -10.20 -20.21 -0.40
CA ILE A 352 -9.25 -19.48 0.46
C ILE A 352 -7.82 -20.03 0.37
N TRP A 353 -7.64 -21.30 -0.05
CA TRP A 353 -6.30 -21.87 -0.22
C TRP A 353 -5.45 -21.10 -1.23
N SER A 354 -6.07 -20.64 -2.33
CA SER A 354 -5.39 -19.82 -3.34
C SER A 354 -4.79 -18.54 -2.74
N VAL A 355 -5.51 -17.92 -1.79
CA VAL A 355 -5.06 -16.73 -1.05
C VAL A 355 -3.88 -17.06 -0.14
N TYR A 356 -3.94 -18.18 0.60
CA TYR A 356 -2.83 -18.59 1.46
C TYR A 356 -1.59 -19.01 0.68
N ALA A 357 -1.75 -19.71 -0.43
CA ALA A 357 -0.65 -20.11 -1.31
C ALA A 357 0.04 -18.88 -1.93
N TYR A 358 -0.74 -17.88 -2.34
CA TYR A 358 -0.23 -16.60 -2.79
C TYR A 358 0.50 -15.86 -1.67
N GLY A 359 -0.09 -15.79 -0.46
CA GLY A 359 0.54 -15.19 0.72
C GLY A 359 1.87 -15.82 1.09
N TRP A 360 1.98 -17.16 1.07
CA TRP A 360 3.26 -17.86 1.27
C TRP A 360 4.30 -17.49 0.21
N THR A 361 3.88 -17.35 -1.05
CA THR A 361 4.79 -16.97 -2.15
C THR A 361 5.32 -15.55 -1.97
N GLN A 362 4.45 -14.61 -1.57
CA GLN A 362 4.87 -13.25 -1.25
C GLN A 362 5.85 -13.22 -0.06
N LEU A 363 5.55 -13.99 0.98
CA LEU A 363 6.35 -14.08 2.20
C LEU A 363 7.73 -14.71 1.98
N GLU A 364 7.82 -15.80 1.22
CA GLU A 364 9.09 -16.41 0.81
C GLU A 364 9.97 -15.39 0.06
N ASN A 365 9.36 -14.64 -0.87
CA ASN A 365 10.06 -13.60 -1.61
C ASN A 365 10.50 -12.45 -0.69
N TYR A 366 9.65 -12.02 0.23
CA TYR A 366 9.95 -10.99 1.22
C TYR A 366 11.14 -11.38 2.10
N ILE A 367 11.10 -12.54 2.75
CA ILE A 367 12.17 -13.08 3.60
C ILE A 367 13.48 -13.22 2.80
N LYS A 368 13.40 -13.76 1.58
CA LYS A 368 14.56 -13.89 0.69
C LYS A 368 15.17 -12.55 0.34
N LYS A 369 14.35 -11.53 0.03
CA LYS A 369 14.82 -10.17 -0.28
C LYS A 369 15.51 -9.56 0.94
N ILE A 370 14.85 -9.57 2.11
CA ILE A 370 15.43 -9.03 3.35
C ILE A 370 16.77 -9.71 3.65
N TYR A 371 16.79 -11.03 3.76
CA TYR A 371 17.99 -11.73 4.20
C TYR A 371 19.14 -11.65 3.19
N ARG A 372 18.86 -11.90 1.90
CA ARG A 372 19.92 -12.00 0.89
C ARG A 372 20.36 -10.66 0.33
N LYS A 373 19.44 -9.70 0.22
CA LYS A 373 19.74 -8.35 -0.28
C LYS A 373 20.00 -7.35 0.84
N LYS A 374 19.88 -7.77 2.11
CA LYS A 374 20.13 -6.96 3.30
C LYS A 374 19.25 -5.70 3.31
N TYR A 375 17.97 -5.87 2.95
CA TYR A 375 17.01 -4.79 2.99
C TYR A 375 16.50 -4.58 4.41
N SER A 376 16.59 -3.34 4.87
CA SER A 376 16.21 -2.90 6.22
C SER A 376 15.10 -1.85 6.19
N THR A 377 14.87 -1.21 5.03
CA THR A 377 13.90 -0.13 4.85
C THR A 377 12.95 -0.38 3.69
N PHE A 378 11.76 0.22 3.75
CA PHE A 378 10.77 0.17 2.68
C PHE A 378 11.27 0.83 1.38
N GLY A 379 12.11 1.87 1.46
CA GLY A 379 12.71 2.50 0.29
C GLY A 379 13.53 1.52 -0.56
N GLN A 380 14.26 0.60 0.08
CA GLN A 380 15.02 -0.43 -0.64
C GLN A 380 14.13 -1.46 -1.34
N LEU A 381 12.96 -1.79 -0.76
CA LEU A 381 11.97 -2.64 -1.44
C LEU A 381 11.36 -1.94 -2.66
N MET A 382 11.06 -0.64 -2.53
CA MET A 382 10.48 0.17 -3.59
C MET A 382 11.43 0.30 -4.79
N ASP A 383 12.73 0.42 -4.55
CA ASP A 383 13.73 0.56 -5.62
C ASP A 383 13.92 -0.73 -6.44
N ASP A 384 13.67 -1.90 -5.84
CA ASP A 384 13.82 -3.22 -6.49
C ASP A 384 12.63 -3.57 -7.40
N ASN A 385 11.44 -3.03 -7.13
CA ASN A 385 10.24 -3.23 -7.96
C ASN A 385 9.34 -1.98 -7.98
N PRO A 386 9.77 -0.88 -8.63
CA PRO A 386 9.03 0.37 -8.62
C PRO A 386 7.69 0.24 -9.37
N LYS A 387 6.63 0.85 -8.83
CA LYS A 387 5.32 0.96 -9.51
C LYS A 387 5.42 1.79 -10.80
N ILE A 388 6.25 2.83 -10.76
CA ILE A 388 6.59 3.68 -11.90
C ILE A 388 8.11 3.86 -11.92
N GLU A 389 8.74 3.59 -13.05
CA GLU A 389 10.15 3.85 -13.28
C GLU A 389 10.33 5.01 -14.27
N PHE A 390 11.00 6.07 -13.81
CA PHE A 390 11.33 7.21 -14.65
C PHE A 390 12.54 6.90 -15.55
N LYS A 391 12.32 6.86 -16.87
CA LYS A 391 13.32 6.56 -17.89
C LYS A 391 14.02 7.81 -18.43
N GLY A 392 13.66 9.01 -17.96
CA GLY A 392 14.22 10.28 -18.44
C GLY A 392 13.25 11.02 -19.35
N TYR A 393 13.76 12.02 -20.07
CA TYR A 393 12.98 12.77 -21.04
C TYR A 393 13.74 12.95 -22.35
N LEU A 394 12.98 13.23 -23.40
CA LEU A 394 13.49 13.71 -24.68
C LEU A 394 12.92 15.11 -24.93
N THR A 395 13.59 15.90 -25.77
CA THR A 395 13.11 17.23 -26.16
C THR A 395 12.66 17.19 -27.61
N VAL A 396 11.44 17.61 -27.89
CA VAL A 396 10.87 17.79 -29.24
C VAL A 396 10.52 19.26 -29.39
N ASP A 397 11.18 19.98 -30.29
CA ASP A 397 10.90 21.41 -30.58
C ASP A 397 10.79 22.25 -29.30
N GLU A 398 11.81 22.13 -28.43
CA GLU A 398 11.94 22.78 -27.11
C GLU A 398 10.97 22.28 -26.01
N LYS A 399 10.01 21.40 -26.34
CA LYS A 399 9.10 20.77 -25.39
C LYS A 399 9.68 19.47 -24.84
N LYS A 400 9.63 19.29 -23.52
CA LYS A 400 10.01 18.02 -22.88
C LYS A 400 8.91 16.97 -23.08
N VAL A 401 9.32 15.74 -23.35
CA VAL A 401 8.48 14.54 -23.36
C VAL A 401 9.07 13.54 -22.38
N TYR A 402 8.39 13.33 -21.26
CA TYR A 402 8.84 12.43 -20.19
C TYR A 402 8.49 10.98 -20.52
N VAL A 403 9.41 10.06 -20.22
CA VAL A 403 9.26 8.64 -20.53
C VAL A 403 9.22 7.80 -19.26
N PHE A 404 8.19 6.97 -19.13
CA PHE A 404 7.95 6.12 -17.96
C PHE A 404 7.74 4.66 -18.35
N GLU A 405 8.15 3.77 -17.45
CA GLU A 405 7.73 2.38 -17.44
C GLU A 405 6.85 2.14 -16.22
N ILE A 406 5.67 1.55 -16.42
CA ILE A 406 4.65 1.36 -15.40
C ILE A 406 4.38 -0.13 -15.28
N ASN A 407 4.51 -0.64 -14.06
CA ASN A 407 4.24 -2.04 -13.79
C ASN A 407 2.72 -2.31 -13.74
N ASN A 408 2.34 -3.56 -13.52
CA ASN A 408 0.91 -3.95 -13.50
C ASN A 408 0.14 -3.37 -12.28
N GLU A 409 0.84 -3.01 -11.22
CA GLU A 409 0.30 -2.52 -9.95
C GLU A 409 0.39 -0.98 -9.83
N GLY A 410 0.83 -0.30 -10.90
CA GLY A 410 0.89 1.16 -11.03
C GLY A 410 -0.34 1.74 -11.76
N VAL A 411 -0.34 3.07 -11.95
CA VAL A 411 -1.48 3.82 -12.51
C VAL A 411 -1.95 3.37 -13.88
N GLY A 412 -3.25 3.50 -14.10
CA GLY A 412 -3.93 3.33 -15.39
C GLY A 412 -3.55 4.37 -16.42
N LEU A 413 -3.75 4.04 -17.70
CA LEU A 413 -3.51 4.96 -18.81
C LEU A 413 -4.53 6.12 -18.81
N ASP A 414 -5.76 5.86 -18.37
CA ASP A 414 -6.84 6.83 -18.12
C ASP A 414 -6.51 7.83 -17.02
N GLN A 415 -5.75 7.43 -16.00
CA GLN A 415 -5.33 8.32 -14.92
C GLN A 415 -4.19 9.26 -15.33
N LEU A 416 -3.27 8.75 -16.16
CA LEU A 416 -2.25 9.59 -16.80
C LEU A 416 -2.89 10.62 -17.72
N VAL A 417 -3.98 10.24 -18.41
CA VAL A 417 -4.82 11.17 -19.17
C VAL A 417 -5.36 12.28 -18.30
N ILE A 418 -5.88 12.00 -17.09
CA ILE A 418 -6.43 13.03 -16.18
C ILE A 418 -5.35 14.05 -15.78
N LEU A 419 -4.17 13.56 -15.38
CA LEU A 419 -3.02 14.41 -15.02
C LEU A 419 -2.62 15.34 -16.16
N HIS A 420 -2.55 14.78 -17.37
CA HIS A 420 -2.19 15.50 -18.58
C HIS A 420 -3.28 16.50 -19.03
N ASN A 421 -4.56 16.10 -18.98
CA ASN A 421 -5.72 16.90 -19.35
C ASN A 421 -5.92 18.12 -18.49
N HIS A 422 -5.69 17.96 -17.19
CA HIS A 422 -5.81 19.05 -16.26
C HIS A 422 -4.94 20.25 -16.61
N MET A 423 -3.74 19.96 -17.11
CA MET A 423 -2.72 20.94 -17.43
C MET A 423 -2.91 21.60 -18.80
N ALA A 424 -3.86 21.09 -19.59
CA ALA A 424 -4.25 21.59 -20.90
C ALA A 424 -5.53 22.45 -20.91
N LEU A 425 -6.23 22.57 -19.77
CA LEU A 425 -7.38 23.45 -19.59
C LEU A 425 -6.94 24.93 -19.59
N TYR A 426 -6.67 25.47 -20.77
CA TYR A 426 -6.71 26.91 -21.02
C TYR A 426 -8.17 27.38 -21.01
N ARG A 427 -8.55 28.36 -20.17
CA ARG A 427 -9.51 29.43 -20.52
C ARG A 427 -9.70 30.55 -19.48
N GLU A 428 -10.16 31.67 -20.03
CA GLU A 428 -10.16 33.07 -19.58
C GLU A 428 -10.87 33.39 -18.25
N ASP A 429 -11.60 32.46 -17.64
CA ASP A 429 -12.17 32.65 -16.29
C ASP A 429 -11.20 32.23 -15.16
N PHE A 430 -10.15 31.47 -15.52
CA PHE A 430 -8.99 31.15 -14.68
C PHE A 430 -7.72 31.49 -15.46
N ALA A 431 -7.40 32.77 -15.56
CA ALA A 431 -6.19 33.23 -16.23
C ALA A 431 -4.93 32.78 -15.47
N THR A 432 -4.40 31.60 -15.82
CA THR A 432 -3.04 31.18 -15.46
C THR A 432 -2.36 30.47 -16.61
N ILE A 433 -1.14 30.90 -16.90
CA ILE A 433 -0.17 30.11 -17.65
C ILE A 433 0.28 28.99 -16.70
N LEU A 434 -0.41 27.85 -16.74
CA LEU A 434 0.11 26.63 -16.13
C LEU A 434 1.33 26.20 -16.98
N PRO A 435 2.50 25.91 -16.40
CA PRO A 435 3.54 25.22 -17.17
C PRO A 435 2.98 23.85 -17.52
N ALA A 436 2.57 23.65 -18.77
CA ALA A 436 1.95 22.41 -19.23
C ALA A 436 2.74 21.18 -18.71
N PHE A 437 2.04 20.18 -18.19
CA PHE A 437 2.64 18.88 -17.95
C PHE A 437 3.30 18.47 -19.27
N ALA A 438 4.59 18.14 -19.23
CA ALA A 438 5.28 17.72 -20.42
C ALA A 438 4.62 16.46 -20.99
N ASP A 439 4.63 16.30 -22.32
CA ASP A 439 3.98 15.15 -22.94
C ASP A 439 4.56 13.86 -22.36
N ILE A 440 3.75 12.81 -22.29
CA ILE A 440 4.15 11.58 -21.61
C ILE A 440 4.19 10.46 -22.62
N ILE A 441 5.28 9.69 -22.62
CA ILE A 441 5.30 8.35 -23.18
C ILE A 441 5.34 7.34 -22.04
N ALA A 442 4.30 6.53 -21.92
CA ALA A 442 4.20 5.49 -20.91
C ALA A 442 4.29 4.09 -21.56
N PHE A 443 5.18 3.25 -21.03
CA PHE A 443 5.23 1.83 -21.32
C PHE A 443 4.48 1.07 -20.24
N LYS A 444 3.39 0.37 -20.57
CA LYS A 444 2.63 -0.48 -19.63
C LYS A 444 2.38 -1.85 -20.24
N LYS A 445 2.44 -2.91 -19.42
CA LYS A 445 2.03 -4.24 -19.84
C LYS A 445 0.53 -4.41 -19.66
N ILE A 446 -0.19 -4.65 -20.74
CA ILE A 446 -1.65 -4.81 -20.76
C ILE A 446 -1.97 -6.18 -21.35
N ARG A 447 -2.60 -7.06 -20.56
CA ARG A 447 -3.00 -8.42 -20.99
C ARG A 447 -1.87 -9.22 -21.67
N GLY A 448 -0.65 -9.13 -21.13
CA GLY A 448 0.51 -9.83 -21.67
C GLY A 448 1.27 -9.08 -22.79
N MET A 449 0.72 -7.99 -23.32
CA MET A 449 1.35 -7.16 -24.35
C MET A 449 2.04 -5.95 -23.74
N HIS A 450 3.24 -5.60 -24.21
CA HIS A 450 3.88 -4.34 -23.85
C HIS A 450 3.34 -3.25 -24.78
N VAL A 451 2.72 -2.22 -24.23
CA VAL A 451 2.13 -1.11 -24.98
C VAL A 451 2.85 0.17 -24.62
N ALA A 452 3.27 0.92 -25.62
CA ALA A 452 3.77 2.28 -25.49
C ALA A 452 2.63 3.23 -25.88
N THR A 453 2.35 4.23 -25.05
CA THR A 453 1.29 5.20 -25.30
C THR A 453 1.84 6.61 -25.18
N LEU A 454 1.64 7.44 -26.20
CA LEU A 454 1.88 8.88 -26.15
C LEU A 454 0.60 9.59 -25.70
N PHE A 455 0.76 10.45 -24.71
CA PHE A 455 -0.22 11.43 -24.27
C PHE A 455 0.32 12.82 -24.64
N ALA A 456 -0.32 13.44 -25.63
CA ALA A 456 0.01 14.79 -26.09
C ALA A 456 -1.27 15.61 -26.33
N VAL A 457 -1.20 16.92 -26.08
CA VAL A 457 -2.28 17.88 -26.34
C VAL A 457 -1.98 18.70 -27.58
N HIS A 458 -2.92 18.71 -28.55
CA HIS A 458 -2.95 19.75 -29.59
C HIS A 458 -3.70 20.99 -29.10
N LYS A 459 -3.38 22.15 -29.70
CA LYS A 459 -4.12 23.39 -29.48
C LYS A 459 -5.62 23.18 -29.72
N ILE A 460 -6.44 23.43 -28.70
CA ILE A 460 -7.90 23.27 -28.78
C ILE A 460 -8.49 24.38 -29.66
N SER A 461 -9.22 24.01 -30.71
CA SER A 461 -10.00 24.97 -31.50
C SER A 461 -11.32 25.32 -30.78
N ARG A 462 -11.31 26.47 -30.11
CA ARG A 462 -12.43 27.36 -29.67
C ARG A 462 -13.71 26.81 -28.99
N LYS A 463 -14.03 25.52 -28.89
CA LYS A 463 -15.20 25.05 -28.10
C LYS A 463 -14.79 24.65 -26.68
N GLN A 464 -15.48 25.19 -25.68
CA GLN A 464 -15.17 24.99 -24.25
C GLN A 464 -15.48 23.53 -23.87
N PRO A 465 -14.51 22.77 -23.35
CA PRO A 465 -14.80 21.49 -22.72
C PRO A 465 -15.38 21.75 -21.33
N ILE A 466 -16.55 21.17 -21.04
CA ILE A 466 -17.28 21.34 -19.77
C ILE A 466 -16.62 20.53 -18.63
N SER A 467 -15.71 19.62 -18.94
CA SER A 467 -15.07 18.69 -17.99
C SER A 467 -13.64 18.36 -18.41
N PRO A 468 -12.69 18.16 -17.47
CA PRO A 468 -11.35 17.65 -17.75
C PRO A 468 -11.35 16.27 -18.42
N TYR A 469 -12.44 15.51 -18.30
CA TYR A 469 -12.65 14.22 -18.96
C TYR A 469 -13.06 14.34 -20.44
N ASN A 470 -13.38 15.56 -20.93
CA ASN A 470 -13.94 15.81 -22.26
C ASN A 470 -12.96 16.52 -23.22
N LEU A 471 -11.65 16.53 -22.92
CA LEU A 471 -10.65 17.15 -23.81
C LEU A 471 -10.30 16.24 -25.00
N PRO A 472 -10.06 16.80 -26.20
CA PRO A 472 -9.59 16.04 -27.35
C PRO A 472 -8.10 15.72 -27.16
N ILE A 473 -7.79 14.50 -26.72
CA ILE A 473 -6.42 14.02 -26.55
C ILE A 473 -6.03 13.22 -27.78
N VAL A 474 -4.81 13.42 -28.27
CA VAL A 474 -4.20 12.42 -29.14
C VAL A 474 -3.56 11.36 -28.26
N THR A 475 -4.29 10.26 -28.09
CA THR A 475 -3.73 9.03 -27.55
C THR A 475 -3.31 8.16 -28.72
N ARG A 476 -2.02 8.15 -29.06
CA ARG A 476 -1.47 7.10 -29.95
C ARG A 476 -0.83 6.02 -29.10
N ALA A 477 -1.16 4.77 -29.40
CA ALA A 477 -0.62 3.62 -28.71
C ALA A 477 -0.07 2.61 -29.72
N VAL A 478 1.07 2.02 -29.39
CA VAL A 478 1.67 0.94 -30.17
C VAL A 478 2.06 -0.21 -29.28
N GLN A 479 1.77 -1.43 -29.72
CA GLN A 479 2.32 -2.61 -29.08
C GLN A 479 3.81 -2.69 -29.39
N VAL A 480 4.67 -2.63 -28.36
CA VAL A 480 6.13 -2.75 -28.47
C VAL A 480 6.49 -4.15 -28.94
N THR A 481 7.01 -4.27 -30.15
CA THR A 481 7.39 -5.57 -30.73
C THR A 481 8.91 -5.77 -30.78
N LYS A 482 9.37 -7.02 -30.66
CA LYS A 482 10.81 -7.37 -30.75
C LYS A 482 11.37 -7.34 -32.18
N ARG A 483 10.54 -7.12 -33.21
CA ARG A 483 10.97 -7.15 -34.61
C ARG A 483 11.78 -5.88 -34.91
N LYS A 484 12.99 -6.04 -35.46
CA LYS A 484 13.88 -4.91 -35.78
C LYS A 484 13.30 -3.97 -36.85
N ASP A 485 12.44 -4.50 -37.72
CA ASP A 485 11.78 -3.76 -38.80
C ASP A 485 10.41 -3.19 -38.39
N ALA A 486 10.00 -3.35 -37.14
CA ALA A 486 8.76 -2.77 -36.66
C ALA A 486 8.81 -1.23 -36.73
N TYR A 487 7.71 -0.63 -37.17
CA TYR A 487 7.51 0.81 -37.32
C TYR A 487 8.39 1.50 -38.37
N LYS A 488 8.99 0.73 -39.31
CA LYS A 488 9.42 1.31 -40.58
C LYS A 488 8.17 1.74 -41.34
N THR A 489 7.89 3.04 -41.36
CA THR A 489 6.93 3.61 -42.31
C THR A 489 7.56 3.56 -43.69
N GLU A 490 6.87 2.94 -44.66
CA GLU A 490 7.10 3.20 -46.08
C GLU A 490 6.73 4.68 -46.28
N LEU A 491 7.75 5.54 -46.29
CA LEU A 491 7.57 6.97 -46.50
C LEU A 491 7.43 7.21 -48.00
N ASP A 492 6.30 7.79 -48.42
CA ASP A 492 6.18 8.45 -49.72
C ASP A 492 7.32 9.47 -49.85
N GLU A 493 8.10 9.39 -50.93
CA GLU A 493 9.26 10.25 -51.23
C GLU A 493 8.91 11.76 -51.24
N GLU A 494 7.63 12.13 -51.38
CA GLU A 494 7.18 13.52 -51.30
C GLU A 494 7.13 14.08 -49.86
N LYS A 495 7.12 13.23 -48.83
CA LYS A 495 7.00 13.62 -47.41
C LYS A 495 8.33 13.74 -46.65
N GLU A 496 9.45 13.34 -47.26
CA GLU A 496 10.80 13.55 -46.70
C GLU A 496 11.21 15.03 -46.60
N LYS A 497 10.42 15.94 -47.19
CA LYS A 497 10.63 17.39 -47.11
C LYS A 497 10.04 18.06 -45.87
N MET A 498 9.32 17.35 -45.01
CA MET A 498 9.07 17.87 -43.65
C MET A 498 10.39 17.78 -42.89
N GLU A 499 11.03 18.92 -42.63
CA GLU A 499 12.24 19.01 -41.82
C GLU A 499 12.04 18.18 -40.54
N VAL A 500 12.83 17.11 -40.39
CA VAL A 500 12.89 16.37 -39.13
C VAL A 500 13.60 17.29 -38.14
N GLU A 501 12.82 18.15 -37.47
CA GLU A 501 13.30 19.06 -36.43
C GLU A 501 13.80 18.30 -35.18
N ARG A 502 14.59 18.99 -34.35
CA ARG A 502 15.61 18.43 -33.44
C ARG A 502 15.00 17.66 -32.26
N VAL A 503 14.85 16.34 -32.40
CA VAL A 503 14.59 15.46 -31.25
C VAL A 503 15.88 15.15 -30.50
N ASP A 504 15.99 15.63 -29.26
CA ASP A 504 17.13 15.35 -28.38
C ASP A 504 16.82 14.20 -27.42
N TYR A 505 17.58 13.10 -27.52
CA TYR A 505 17.45 11.90 -26.68
C TYR A 505 18.46 11.86 -25.53
N THR A 506 19.28 12.90 -25.33
CA THR A 506 20.43 12.92 -24.41
C THR A 506 20.05 12.59 -22.95
N HIS A 507 18.84 12.98 -22.53
CA HIS A 507 18.37 12.81 -21.16
C HIS A 507 17.60 11.49 -20.91
N LEU A 508 17.58 10.56 -21.87
CA LEU A 508 16.98 9.23 -21.69
C LEU A 508 17.99 8.21 -21.16
N LYS A 509 17.56 7.46 -20.14
CA LYS A 509 18.27 6.27 -19.64
C LYS A 509 18.26 5.15 -20.69
N LYS A 510 19.05 4.10 -20.47
CA LYS A 510 19.15 2.93 -21.37
C LYS A 510 17.77 2.27 -21.59
N LEU A 511 17.15 2.59 -22.71
CA LEU A 511 15.97 1.90 -23.26
C LEU A 511 16.40 0.76 -24.19
N SER A 512 15.59 -0.29 -24.26
CA SER A 512 15.73 -1.33 -25.28
C SER A 512 15.49 -0.77 -26.69
N GLN A 513 16.07 -1.39 -27.72
CA GLN A 513 15.87 -0.96 -29.11
C GLN A 513 14.37 -0.91 -29.51
N PRO A 514 13.52 -1.91 -29.15
CA PRO A 514 12.08 -1.82 -29.39
C PRO A 514 11.40 -0.59 -28.77
N GLN A 515 11.78 -0.22 -27.54
CA GLN A 515 11.24 0.96 -26.85
C GLN A 515 11.66 2.24 -27.56
N ARG A 516 12.92 2.34 -28.03
CA ARG A 516 13.39 3.48 -28.82
C ARG A 516 12.63 3.62 -30.14
N ASN A 517 12.41 2.52 -30.85
CA ASN A 517 11.66 2.53 -32.11
C ASN A 517 10.20 2.95 -31.88
N ALA A 518 9.56 2.44 -30.82
CA ALA A 518 8.19 2.82 -30.46
C ALA A 518 8.08 4.31 -30.11
N ILE A 519 9.03 4.87 -29.36
CA ILE A 519 9.10 6.31 -29.07
C ILE A 519 9.19 7.13 -30.36
N SER A 520 10.13 6.78 -31.25
CA SER A 520 10.32 7.51 -32.50
C SER A 520 9.06 7.49 -33.37
N TYR A 521 8.39 6.34 -33.46
CA TYR A 521 7.13 6.21 -34.17
C TYR A 521 6.03 7.07 -33.54
N LEU A 522 5.86 6.99 -32.22
CA LEU A 522 4.83 7.76 -31.50
C LEU A 522 5.02 9.27 -31.64
N ILE A 523 6.27 9.76 -31.60
CA ILE A 523 6.57 11.18 -31.81
C ILE A 523 6.21 11.58 -33.25
N LYS A 524 6.72 10.83 -34.25
CA LYS A 524 6.45 11.11 -35.67
C LYS A 524 4.94 11.16 -35.93
N GLU A 525 4.24 10.06 -35.67
CA GLU A 525 2.81 9.89 -35.94
C GLU A 525 1.88 10.72 -35.06
N GLY A 526 2.23 10.89 -33.78
CA GLY A 526 1.35 11.49 -32.79
C GLY A 526 1.47 13.01 -32.66
N MET A 527 2.63 13.60 -32.96
CA MET A 527 2.83 15.04 -32.84
C MET A 527 2.78 15.79 -34.18
N TYR A 528 3.07 15.12 -35.30
CA TYR A 528 3.21 15.78 -36.61
C TYR A 528 2.14 15.41 -37.64
N TYR A 529 1.43 14.28 -37.47
CA TYR A 529 0.44 13.78 -38.46
C TYR A 529 -1.01 13.82 -37.96
N VAL A 530 -1.40 14.82 -37.15
CA VAL A 530 -2.78 15.01 -36.65
C VAL A 530 -3.36 16.34 -37.08
#